data_AF-A0A7H8KQ76-F1
#
_entry.id   AF-A0A7H8KQ76-F1
#
_cell.length_a   1.000
_cell.length_b   1.000
_cell.length_c   1.000
_cell.angle_alpha   90.00
_cell.angle_beta   90.00
_cell.angle_gamma   90.00
#
_symmetry.space_group_name_H-M   'P 1'
#
loop_
_entity.id
_entity.type
_entity.pdbx_description
1 polymer ?
#
loop_
_entity_poly.entity_id
_entity_poly.type
_entity_poly.pdbx_seq_one_letter_code
_entity_poly.pdbx_strand_id
1 'polypeptide(L)'
;MAERHGAAAVTAAAAERYGAGAAAAVAAVLAADPLVEALPGRLPKPPSWLVAEVLPPLPLRSGAVLPVAAVRRVLTMLALSKAGTPYPGLALVARACAPGAWAEFCWAVFEEWRLAGMPAKESWALTQLGDFGDDGTARRLAPVLCRWPRQKAARRSTDGLEVLAAIGTDAALRELHGITQRVRLSGIRERAREKIAEIAVANGLTPDQLADRLTPDFGLAADGTMRLDYGPRAFTVALDAHLGPYLLDGAGRRRAALPAPAAKDDPELALAARRRYAALKKELRTVGAGQVLRLEGAMLDQRAWGADEFRSLFLGHPLLGHLGHRLLWTADGTAFRIAEDGTFADRDDEPFELPADAAVRLAHPALLGGSLPLWAELFTDYLVIQPFPQLGRPVRSLTAEEAAGHRLPRFEGRTVPVEAVRALLRRGAGWTTFEVGEARTVVHKQLPGVHHLSVTLDPGLHQALTDQTLLEVWLGTRPGRYRDRAGHRRPFAELDAVSASELLADLEELTGAA
;
A
#
# COMPACT_ATOMS: atom_id res chain seq x y z
N MET A 1 20.02 -11.38 -22.78
CA MET A 1 19.56 -11.90 -24.09
C MET A 1 19.65 -13.42 -24.18
N ALA A 2 20.82 -14.03 -23.94
CA ALA A 2 20.96 -15.49 -24.01
C ALA A 2 20.08 -16.24 -23.00
N GLU A 3 19.92 -15.73 -21.78
CA GLU A 3 18.98 -16.29 -20.79
C GLU A 3 17.50 -16.21 -21.22
N ARG A 4 17.15 -15.25 -22.07
CA ARG A 4 15.77 -15.00 -22.53
C ARG A 4 15.43 -15.66 -23.86
N HIS A 5 16.42 -15.87 -24.73
CA HIS A 5 16.22 -16.29 -26.12
C HIS A 5 17.03 -17.55 -26.49
N GLY A 6 17.89 -18.06 -25.59
CA GLY A 6 18.76 -19.21 -25.82
C GLY A 6 20.10 -18.83 -26.45
N ALA A 7 21.18 -19.45 -25.98
CA ALA A 7 22.54 -19.19 -26.47
C ALA A 7 22.67 -19.39 -27.98
N ALA A 8 22.11 -20.49 -28.51
CA ALA A 8 22.14 -20.80 -29.95
C ALA A 8 21.45 -19.73 -30.81
N ALA A 9 20.34 -19.15 -30.34
CA ALA A 9 19.62 -18.11 -31.08
C ALA A 9 20.40 -16.79 -31.11
N VAL A 10 21.08 -16.45 -30.01
CA VAL A 10 21.93 -15.25 -29.93
C VAL A 10 23.17 -15.40 -30.79
N THR A 11 23.79 -16.58 -30.83
CA THR A 11 24.93 -16.86 -31.70
C THR A 11 24.53 -16.87 -33.18
N ALA A 12 23.36 -17.42 -33.52
CA ALA A 12 22.82 -17.42 -34.88
C ALA A 12 22.52 -16.00 -35.37
N ALA A 13 21.89 -15.16 -34.54
CA ALA A 13 21.62 -13.76 -34.86
C ALA A 13 22.91 -12.94 -35.03
N ALA A 14 23.95 -13.22 -34.24
CA ALA A 14 25.27 -12.61 -34.40
C ALA A 14 25.95 -13.03 -35.71
N ALA A 15 25.80 -14.29 -36.11
CA ALA A 15 26.30 -14.81 -37.39
C ALA A 15 25.63 -14.15 -38.59
N GLU A 16 24.31 -14.00 -38.54
CA GLU A 16 23.50 -13.41 -39.61
C GLU A 16 23.80 -11.91 -39.79
N ARG A 17 23.99 -11.17 -38.69
CA ARG A 17 24.10 -9.70 -38.73
C ARG A 17 25.54 -9.19 -38.80
N TYR A 18 26.50 -9.92 -38.26
CA TYR A 18 27.90 -9.46 -38.10
C TYR A 18 28.94 -10.48 -38.59
N GLY A 19 28.50 -11.61 -39.14
CA GLY A 19 29.35 -12.64 -39.73
C GLY A 19 29.93 -13.65 -38.73
N ALA A 20 30.60 -14.67 -39.27
CA ALA A 20 31.08 -15.83 -38.52
C ALA A 20 32.09 -15.48 -37.41
N GLY A 21 32.92 -14.45 -37.61
CA GLY A 21 33.88 -13.99 -36.60
C GLY A 21 33.20 -13.40 -35.35
N ALA A 22 32.13 -12.62 -35.54
CA ALA A 22 31.34 -12.07 -34.44
C ALA A 22 30.55 -13.16 -33.71
N ALA A 23 30.01 -14.13 -34.45
CA ALA A 23 29.36 -15.31 -33.87
C ALA A 23 30.33 -16.15 -33.03
N ALA A 24 31.56 -16.37 -33.50
CA ALA A 24 32.59 -17.09 -32.76
C ALA A 24 33.00 -16.35 -31.48
N ALA A 25 33.12 -15.02 -31.51
CA ALA A 25 33.40 -14.22 -30.32
C ALA A 25 32.24 -14.28 -29.30
N VAL A 26 30.99 -14.17 -29.76
CA VAL A 26 29.80 -14.31 -28.92
C VAL A 26 29.70 -15.73 -28.35
N ALA A 27 29.99 -16.77 -29.13
CA ALA A 27 30.02 -18.15 -28.68
C ALA A 27 31.11 -18.38 -27.62
N ALA A 28 32.30 -17.79 -27.78
CA ALA A 28 33.38 -17.89 -26.82
C ALA A 28 33.02 -17.26 -25.46
N VAL A 29 32.37 -16.08 -25.47
CA VAL A 29 31.86 -15.44 -24.26
C VAL A 29 30.74 -16.27 -23.60
N LEU A 30 29.86 -16.89 -24.40
CA LEU A 30 28.79 -17.74 -23.88
C LEU A 30 29.28 -19.11 -23.38
N ALA A 31 30.44 -19.59 -23.86
CA ALA A 31 31.04 -20.86 -23.47
C ALA A 31 31.94 -20.74 -22.23
N ALA A 32 32.29 -19.53 -21.81
CA ALA A 32 33.08 -19.30 -20.62
C ALA A 32 32.28 -19.62 -19.34
N ASP A 33 32.94 -20.20 -18.34
CA ASP A 33 32.29 -20.54 -17.08
C ASP A 33 31.93 -19.24 -16.33
N PRO A 34 30.64 -18.94 -16.12
CA PRO A 34 30.20 -17.72 -15.44
C PRO A 34 30.70 -17.64 -13.98
N LEU A 35 31.07 -18.77 -13.37
CA LEU A 35 31.70 -18.79 -12.05
C LEU A 35 33.13 -18.28 -12.10
N VAL A 36 33.85 -18.48 -13.21
CA VAL A 36 35.24 -18.05 -13.37
C VAL A 36 35.31 -16.60 -13.88
N GLU A 37 34.47 -16.24 -14.85
CA GLU A 37 34.45 -14.87 -15.39
C GLU A 37 34.02 -13.82 -14.37
N ALA A 38 33.15 -14.19 -13.43
CA ALA A 38 32.68 -13.28 -12.39
C ALA A 38 33.73 -12.99 -11.30
N LEU A 39 34.88 -13.67 -11.30
CA LEU A 39 35.92 -13.48 -10.28
C LEU A 39 36.80 -12.26 -10.60
N PRO A 40 37.00 -11.34 -9.63
CA PRO A 40 37.97 -10.27 -9.78
C PRO A 40 39.40 -10.82 -9.69
N GLY A 41 40.36 -10.08 -10.24
CA GLY A 41 41.79 -10.43 -10.15
C GLY A 41 42.34 -10.53 -8.71
N ARG A 42 41.61 -10.00 -7.72
CA ARG A 42 41.90 -10.20 -6.29
C ARG A 42 40.61 -10.39 -5.50
N LEU A 43 40.52 -11.52 -4.79
CA LEU A 43 39.37 -11.81 -3.93
C LEU A 43 39.34 -10.90 -2.70
N PRO A 44 38.15 -10.41 -2.31
CA PRO A 44 37.99 -9.68 -1.06
C PRO A 44 38.22 -10.63 0.12
N LYS A 45 38.86 -10.10 1.16
CA LYS A 45 38.92 -10.79 2.45
C LYS A 45 37.63 -10.47 3.21
N PRO A 46 36.92 -11.46 3.78
CA PRO A 46 35.81 -11.18 4.68
C PRO A 46 36.26 -10.23 5.79
N PRO A 47 35.41 -9.26 6.18
CA PRO A 47 35.77 -8.27 7.18
C PRO A 47 35.93 -8.93 8.55
N SER A 48 36.76 -8.35 9.42
CA SER A 48 37.12 -8.95 10.72
C SER A 48 35.94 -9.06 11.70
N TRP A 49 34.86 -8.30 11.50
CA TRP A 49 33.64 -8.40 12.29
C TRP A 49 32.79 -9.63 11.91
N LEU A 50 33.04 -10.26 10.76
CA LEU A 50 32.23 -11.35 10.24
C LEU A 50 32.93 -12.69 10.47
N VAL A 51 32.56 -13.35 11.58
CA VAL A 51 33.15 -14.61 12.01
C VAL A 51 32.23 -15.77 11.62
N ALA A 52 32.75 -16.74 10.86
CA ALA A 52 31.92 -17.83 10.31
C ALA A 52 31.37 -18.77 11.38
N GLU A 53 32.09 -18.90 12.50
CA GLU A 53 31.80 -19.80 13.61
C GLU A 53 30.62 -19.34 14.49
N VAL A 54 30.27 -18.05 14.45
CA VAL A 54 29.15 -17.51 15.23
C VAL A 54 27.86 -17.40 14.42
N LEU A 55 27.94 -17.62 13.10
CA LEU A 55 26.78 -17.61 12.21
C LEU A 55 25.97 -18.90 12.37
N PRO A 56 24.65 -18.87 12.09
CA PRO A 56 23.82 -20.06 12.12
C PRO A 56 24.36 -21.11 11.13
N PRO A 57 24.25 -22.41 11.46
CA PRO A 57 24.65 -23.46 10.54
C PRO A 57 23.82 -23.40 9.26
N LEU A 58 24.43 -23.79 8.14
CA LEU A 58 23.76 -23.91 6.84
C LEU A 58 23.45 -25.39 6.55
N PRO A 59 22.30 -25.92 7.01
CA PRO A 59 21.87 -27.26 6.64
C PRO A 59 21.57 -27.32 5.14
N LEU A 60 21.98 -28.42 4.53
CA LEU A 60 21.70 -28.76 3.14
C LEU A 60 20.45 -29.63 3.06
N ARG A 61 19.83 -29.68 1.88
CA ARG A 61 18.67 -30.55 1.61
C ARG A 61 18.98 -32.04 1.81
N SER A 62 20.26 -32.42 1.71
CA SER A 62 20.73 -33.79 1.98
C SER A 62 20.74 -34.16 3.47
N GLY A 63 20.47 -33.21 4.38
CA GLY A 63 20.57 -33.40 5.83
C GLY A 63 21.97 -33.14 6.40
N ALA A 64 22.99 -32.97 5.54
CA ALA A 64 24.32 -32.54 5.97
C ALA A 64 24.36 -31.04 6.32
N VAL A 65 25.33 -30.62 7.12
CA VAL A 65 25.57 -29.19 7.44
C VAL A 65 26.83 -28.72 6.70
N LEU A 66 26.76 -27.54 6.08
CA LEU A 66 27.89 -26.98 5.35
C LEU A 66 29.09 -26.73 6.30
N PRO A 67 30.29 -27.28 6.01
CA PRO A 67 31.45 -27.08 6.87
C PRO A 67 31.87 -25.60 6.98
N VAL A 68 32.40 -25.19 8.13
CA VAL A 68 32.84 -23.79 8.39
C VAL A 68 33.81 -23.28 7.32
N ALA A 69 34.73 -24.12 6.83
CA ALA A 69 35.63 -23.74 5.75
C ALA A 69 34.91 -23.37 4.44
N ALA A 70 33.79 -24.04 4.13
CA ALA A 70 32.94 -23.71 3.00
C ALA A 70 32.09 -22.46 3.29
N VAL A 71 31.59 -22.29 4.52
CA VAL A 71 30.90 -21.05 4.95
C VAL A 71 31.79 -19.83 4.71
N ARG A 72 33.09 -19.88 5.05
CA ARG A 72 34.02 -18.76 4.77
C ARG A 72 34.10 -18.41 3.28
N ARG A 73 34.01 -19.40 2.38
CA ARG A 73 33.98 -19.15 0.93
C ARG A 73 32.67 -18.50 0.49
N VAL A 74 31.56 -18.93 1.07
CA VAL A 74 30.24 -18.30 0.86
C VAL A 74 30.27 -16.83 1.29
N LEU A 75 30.88 -16.51 2.44
CA LEU A 75 31.05 -15.13 2.88
C LEU A 75 31.90 -14.30 1.91
N THR A 76 32.96 -14.88 1.34
CA THR A 76 33.71 -14.23 0.26
C THR A 76 32.84 -13.99 -0.98
N MET A 77 32.02 -14.95 -1.40
CA MET A 77 31.08 -14.79 -2.52
C MET A 77 30.03 -13.70 -2.27
N LEU A 78 29.54 -13.58 -1.04
CA LEU A 78 28.64 -12.48 -0.66
C LEU A 78 29.38 -11.13 -0.70
N ALA A 79 30.60 -11.05 -0.17
CA ALA A 79 31.41 -9.83 -0.21
C ALA A 79 31.86 -9.42 -1.63
N LEU A 80 31.91 -10.38 -2.56
CA LEU A 80 32.16 -10.16 -3.99
C LEU A 80 30.95 -9.56 -4.71
N SER A 81 29.75 -9.81 -4.21
CA SER A 81 28.49 -9.49 -4.87
C SER A 81 28.18 -8.00 -4.84
N LYS A 82 27.50 -7.51 -5.87
CA LYS A 82 26.93 -6.16 -5.92
C LYS A 82 25.41 -6.26 -5.87
N ALA A 83 24.75 -5.21 -5.39
CA ALA A 83 23.29 -5.14 -5.35
C ALA A 83 22.70 -5.40 -6.75
N GLY A 84 21.79 -6.37 -6.86
CA GLY A 84 21.16 -6.76 -8.13
C GLY A 84 22.10 -7.48 -9.11
N THR A 85 23.32 -7.81 -8.70
CA THR A 85 24.27 -8.61 -9.50
C THR A 85 25.05 -9.53 -8.56
N PRO A 86 24.36 -10.53 -7.95
CA PRO A 86 25.01 -11.48 -7.07
C PRO A 86 26.00 -12.37 -7.83
N TYR A 87 27.04 -12.83 -7.15
CA TYR A 87 27.94 -13.84 -7.71
C TYR A 87 27.16 -15.11 -8.08
N PRO A 88 27.26 -15.65 -9.31
CA PRO A 88 26.38 -16.72 -9.78
C PRO A 88 26.41 -17.99 -8.92
N GLY A 89 27.55 -18.28 -8.27
CA GLY A 89 27.68 -19.43 -7.37
C GLY A 89 26.77 -19.38 -6.15
N LEU A 90 26.32 -18.20 -5.71
CA LEU A 90 25.40 -18.07 -4.58
C LEU A 90 24.03 -18.68 -4.87
N ALA A 91 23.56 -18.61 -6.11
CA ALA A 91 22.31 -19.26 -6.52
C ALA A 91 22.39 -20.79 -6.44
N LEU A 92 23.59 -21.38 -6.58
CA LEU A 92 23.82 -22.81 -6.38
C LEU A 92 23.80 -23.17 -4.88
N VAL A 93 24.45 -22.35 -4.06
CA VAL A 93 24.46 -22.50 -2.59
C VAL A 93 23.03 -22.43 -2.04
N ALA A 94 22.28 -21.38 -2.41
CA ALA A 94 20.89 -21.20 -1.99
C ALA A 94 20.00 -22.40 -2.34
N ARG A 95 20.15 -22.96 -3.55
CA ARG A 95 19.42 -24.16 -3.99
C ARG A 95 19.77 -25.40 -3.19
N ALA A 96 21.03 -25.56 -2.79
CA ALA A 96 21.50 -26.70 -2.01
C ALA A 96 21.07 -26.65 -0.53
N CYS A 97 20.81 -25.46 0.01
CA CYS A 97 20.36 -25.25 1.38
C CYS A 97 18.94 -25.76 1.63
N ALA A 98 18.70 -26.24 2.85
CA ALA A 98 17.37 -26.58 3.32
C ALA A 98 16.41 -25.36 3.24
N PRO A 99 15.09 -25.57 3.09
CA PRO A 99 14.12 -24.47 3.04
C PRO A 99 14.30 -23.48 4.21
N GLY A 100 14.32 -22.18 3.91
CA GLY A 100 14.48 -21.09 4.89
C GLY A 100 15.89 -20.89 5.46
N ALA A 101 16.77 -21.89 5.40
CA ALA A 101 18.11 -21.81 5.99
C ALA A 101 19.00 -20.73 5.34
N TRP A 102 18.89 -20.56 4.02
CA TRP A 102 19.66 -19.55 3.30
C TRP A 102 19.27 -18.13 3.70
N ALA A 103 17.97 -17.83 3.76
CA ALA A 103 17.47 -16.52 4.16
C ALA A 103 17.84 -16.18 5.62
N GLU A 104 17.73 -17.15 6.55
CA GLU A 104 18.15 -16.93 7.94
C GLU A 104 19.65 -16.71 8.08
N PHE A 105 20.47 -17.39 7.28
CA PHE A 105 21.91 -17.14 7.23
C PHE A 105 22.22 -15.73 6.71
N CYS A 106 21.60 -15.32 5.60
CA CYS A 106 21.70 -13.98 5.04
C CYS A 106 21.24 -12.91 6.04
N TRP A 107 20.18 -13.17 6.80
CA TRP A 107 19.73 -12.29 7.88
C TRP A 107 20.78 -12.19 9.00
N ALA A 108 21.39 -13.29 9.41
CA ALA A 108 22.42 -13.28 10.45
C ALA A 108 23.65 -12.46 10.03
N VAL A 109 24.09 -12.56 8.77
CA VAL A 109 25.17 -11.71 8.22
C VAL A 109 24.82 -10.23 8.32
N PHE A 110 23.56 -9.86 8.03
CA PHE A 110 23.07 -8.50 8.18
C PHE A 110 23.07 -8.02 9.65
N GLU A 111 22.67 -8.86 10.60
CA GLU A 111 22.71 -8.50 12.02
C GLU A 111 24.14 -8.33 12.54
N GLU A 112 25.08 -9.19 12.15
CA GLU A 112 26.50 -9.02 12.49
C GLU A 112 27.05 -7.69 11.95
N TRP A 113 26.68 -7.30 10.73
CA TRP A 113 27.04 -5.99 10.17
C TRP A 113 26.46 -4.84 10.98
N ARG A 114 25.22 -4.98 11.48
CA ARG A 114 24.59 -3.98 12.34
C ARG A 114 25.28 -3.86 13.69
N LEU A 115 25.63 -4.98 14.32
CA LEU A 115 26.37 -5.03 15.58
C LEU A 115 27.76 -4.41 15.44
N ALA A 116 28.40 -4.59 14.29
CA ALA A 116 29.68 -3.95 13.94
C ALA A 116 29.61 -2.43 13.68
N GLY A 117 28.44 -1.80 13.88
CA GLY A 117 28.25 -0.36 13.65
C GLY A 117 27.95 0.02 12.19
N MET A 118 27.56 -0.96 11.36
CA MET A 118 27.18 -0.78 9.95
C MET A 118 28.26 -0.11 9.10
N PRO A 119 29.51 -0.62 9.09
CA PRO A 119 30.60 0.03 8.36
C PRO A 119 30.27 0.16 6.86
N ALA A 120 30.55 1.34 6.30
CA ALA A 120 30.02 1.74 4.99
C ALA A 120 30.62 0.97 3.81
N LYS A 121 31.86 0.45 3.95
CA LYS A 121 32.52 -0.35 2.91
C LYS A 121 31.88 -1.73 2.75
N GLU A 122 31.14 -2.17 3.77
CA GLU A 122 30.50 -3.47 3.83
C GLU A 122 28.96 -3.36 3.75
N SER A 123 28.45 -2.30 3.10
CA SER A 123 27.00 -2.12 2.87
C SER A 123 26.35 -3.28 2.11
N TRP A 124 27.15 -4.11 1.43
CA TRP A 124 26.71 -5.34 0.77
C TRP A 124 25.96 -6.28 1.72
N ALA A 125 26.25 -6.26 3.02
CA ALA A 125 25.56 -7.08 4.02
C ALA A 125 24.07 -6.74 4.15
N LEU A 126 23.69 -5.47 3.89
CA LEU A 126 22.28 -5.06 3.73
C LEU A 126 21.77 -5.43 2.34
N THR A 127 22.49 -5.05 1.27
CA THR A 127 21.95 -5.17 -0.09
C THR A 127 21.73 -6.62 -0.55
N GLN A 128 22.51 -7.56 -0.05
CA GLN A 128 22.34 -9.00 -0.36
C GLN A 128 20.99 -9.57 0.09
N LEU A 129 20.33 -8.93 1.07
CA LEU A 129 18.97 -9.30 1.44
C LEU A 129 17.97 -9.09 0.29
N GLY A 130 18.28 -8.23 -0.68
CA GLY A 130 17.44 -8.02 -1.86
C GLY A 130 17.40 -9.25 -2.75
N ASP A 131 18.54 -9.93 -2.92
CA ASP A 131 18.68 -11.09 -3.79
C ASP A 131 18.32 -12.41 -3.09
N PHE A 132 18.47 -12.47 -1.76
CA PHE A 132 18.39 -13.71 -0.98
C PHE A 132 17.42 -13.67 0.20
N GLY A 133 16.75 -12.55 0.41
CA GLY A 133 15.72 -12.40 1.42
C GLY A 133 14.40 -13.07 1.02
N ASP A 134 13.60 -13.37 2.02
CA ASP A 134 12.25 -13.93 1.89
C ASP A 134 11.19 -13.06 2.63
N ASP A 135 9.96 -13.56 2.70
CA ASP A 135 8.86 -12.89 3.43
C ASP A 135 9.19 -12.68 4.93
N GLY A 136 9.96 -13.58 5.53
CA GLY A 136 10.43 -13.44 6.91
C GLY A 136 11.42 -12.28 7.04
N THR A 137 12.37 -12.21 6.12
CA THR A 137 13.38 -11.16 5.99
C THR A 137 12.71 -9.79 5.84
N ALA A 138 11.75 -9.65 4.93
CA ALA A 138 11.03 -8.40 4.70
C ALA A 138 10.31 -7.89 5.96
N ARG A 139 9.57 -8.77 6.64
CA ARG A 139 8.85 -8.45 7.88
C ARG A 139 9.79 -8.02 9.02
N ARG A 140 10.99 -8.60 9.08
CA ARG A 140 12.01 -8.22 10.08
C ARG A 140 12.74 -6.93 9.70
N LEU A 141 12.97 -6.68 8.40
CA LEU A 141 13.70 -5.52 7.91
C LEU A 141 12.90 -4.22 8.05
N ALA A 142 11.62 -4.20 7.67
CA ALA A 142 10.78 -3.01 7.70
C ALA A 142 10.79 -2.22 9.03
N PRO A 143 10.62 -2.84 10.22
CA PRO A 143 10.71 -2.11 11.49
C PRO A 143 12.13 -1.59 11.81
N VAL A 144 13.19 -2.19 11.24
CA VAL A 144 14.56 -1.68 11.35
C VAL A 144 14.70 -0.40 10.54
N LEU A 145 14.23 -0.38 9.28
CA LEU A 145 14.30 0.77 8.40
C LEU A 145 13.57 1.99 8.97
N CYS A 146 12.43 1.78 9.62
CA CYS A 146 11.64 2.82 10.29
C CYS A 146 12.37 3.47 11.49
N ARG A 147 13.34 2.78 12.12
CA ARG A 147 14.08 3.27 13.29
C ARG A 147 15.36 4.04 12.92
N TRP A 148 16.02 3.65 11.83
CA TRP A 148 17.26 4.26 11.36
C TRP A 148 17.26 5.78 11.11
N PRO A 149 16.19 6.44 10.61
CA PRO A 149 16.23 7.90 10.48
C PRO A 149 16.38 8.61 11.84
N ARG A 150 15.85 8.04 12.92
CA ARG A 150 16.02 8.57 14.29
C ARG A 150 17.43 8.36 14.83
N GLN A 151 18.20 7.48 14.20
CA GLN A 151 19.57 7.12 14.57
C GLN A 151 20.61 7.74 13.62
N LYS A 152 20.24 8.82 12.91
CA LYS A 152 21.09 9.51 11.92
C LYS A 152 21.56 8.59 10.76
N ALA A 153 20.80 7.54 10.44
CA ALA A 153 21.10 6.57 9.40
C ALA A 153 20.10 6.60 8.22
N ALA A 154 19.54 7.78 7.89
CA ALA A 154 18.49 7.92 6.88
C ALA A 154 18.88 7.42 5.47
N ARG A 155 20.15 7.56 5.08
CA ARG A 155 20.67 7.00 3.81
C ARG A 155 20.53 5.48 3.77
N ARG A 156 20.85 4.79 4.87
CA ARG A 156 20.70 3.32 4.97
C ARG A 156 19.23 2.90 4.91
N SER A 157 18.33 3.70 5.46
CA SER A 157 16.90 3.44 5.30
C SER A 157 16.49 3.46 3.84
N THR A 158 17.01 4.40 3.05
CA THR A 158 16.78 4.48 1.61
C THR A 158 17.29 3.24 0.90
N ASP A 159 18.54 2.83 1.17
CA ASP A 159 19.11 1.58 0.62
C ASP A 159 18.27 0.35 1.01
N GLY A 160 17.73 0.34 2.22
CA GLY A 160 16.83 -0.72 2.68
C GLY A 160 15.46 -0.75 1.97
N LEU A 161 14.96 0.38 1.47
CA LEU A 161 13.75 0.40 0.63
C LEU A 161 14.00 -0.29 -0.70
N GLU A 162 15.18 -0.06 -1.29
CA GLU A 162 15.62 -0.76 -2.52
C GLU A 162 15.71 -2.27 -2.27
N VAL A 163 16.18 -2.69 -1.08
CA VAL A 163 16.21 -4.10 -0.68
C VAL A 163 14.80 -4.69 -0.62
N LEU A 164 13.84 -4.01 0.02
CA LEU A 164 12.45 -4.50 0.05
C LEU A 164 11.83 -4.60 -1.35
N ALA A 165 12.13 -3.64 -2.23
CA ALA A 165 11.70 -3.67 -3.63
C ALA A 165 12.34 -4.86 -4.38
N ALA A 166 13.64 -5.13 -4.14
CA ALA A 166 14.38 -6.19 -4.79
C ALA A 166 13.94 -7.60 -4.35
N ILE A 167 13.56 -7.79 -3.08
CA ILE A 167 12.97 -9.07 -2.62
C ILE A 167 11.74 -9.43 -3.47
N GLY A 168 10.95 -8.43 -3.85
CA GLY A 168 9.92 -8.56 -4.89
C GLY A 168 8.72 -9.44 -4.55
N THR A 169 8.64 -10.00 -3.34
CA THR A 169 7.47 -10.77 -2.90
C THR A 169 6.34 -9.85 -2.44
N ASP A 170 5.09 -10.33 -2.49
CA ASP A 170 3.92 -9.58 -2.00
C ASP A 170 4.08 -9.16 -0.53
N ALA A 171 4.73 -9.98 0.29
CA ALA A 171 5.03 -9.60 1.68
C ALA A 171 6.02 -8.43 1.75
N ALA A 172 7.06 -8.41 0.90
CA ALA A 172 8.01 -7.32 0.84
C ALA A 172 7.40 -6.02 0.32
N LEU A 173 6.58 -6.12 -0.74
CA LEU A 173 5.85 -4.98 -1.28
C LEU A 173 4.81 -4.43 -0.30
N ARG A 174 4.13 -5.31 0.46
CA ARG A 174 3.25 -4.92 1.58
C ARG A 174 4.00 -4.11 2.63
N GLU A 175 5.18 -4.58 3.06
CA GLU A 175 5.97 -3.88 4.05
C GLU A 175 6.46 -2.53 3.54
N LEU A 176 6.91 -2.46 2.28
CA LEU A 176 7.29 -1.24 1.60
C LEU A 176 6.12 -0.24 1.52
N HIS A 177 4.93 -0.71 1.11
CA HIS A 177 3.72 0.10 1.13
C HIS A 177 3.38 0.56 2.55
N GLY A 178 3.44 -0.32 3.55
CA GLY A 178 3.20 0.03 4.95
C GLY A 178 4.19 1.06 5.50
N ILE A 179 5.41 1.18 4.96
CA ILE A 179 6.37 2.23 5.34
C ILE A 179 5.87 3.63 4.93
N THR A 180 5.22 3.75 3.76
CA THR A 180 4.63 5.01 3.27
C THR A 180 3.60 5.60 4.24
N GLN A 181 2.93 4.74 5.02
CA GLN A 181 1.90 5.13 5.98
C GLN A 181 2.47 5.38 7.38
N ARG A 182 3.49 4.63 7.80
CA ARG A 182 4.03 4.64 9.18
C ARG A 182 5.11 5.68 9.43
N VAL A 183 5.94 6.01 8.44
CA VAL A 183 7.13 6.85 8.65
C VAL A 183 6.77 8.33 8.58
N ARG A 184 7.16 9.11 9.61
CA ARG A 184 6.91 10.56 9.68
C ARG A 184 7.89 11.42 8.87
N LEU A 185 9.10 10.90 8.58
CA LEU A 185 10.11 11.65 7.83
C LEU A 185 9.74 11.65 6.34
N SER A 186 9.49 12.84 5.79
CA SER A 186 9.03 13.03 4.40
C SER A 186 9.94 12.39 3.36
N GLY A 187 11.26 12.53 3.48
CA GLY A 187 12.20 11.99 2.48
C GLY A 187 12.14 10.47 2.29
N ILE A 188 12.01 9.69 3.38
CA ILE A 188 11.90 8.23 3.31
C ILE A 188 10.52 7.82 2.81
N ARG A 189 9.48 8.55 3.24
CA ARG A 189 8.10 8.32 2.79
C ARG A 189 7.99 8.51 1.28
N GLU A 190 8.58 9.59 0.76
CA GLU A 190 8.48 9.95 -0.65
C GLU A 190 9.27 8.95 -1.49
N ARG A 191 10.46 8.54 -1.03
CA ARG A 191 11.22 7.50 -1.70
C ARG A 191 10.49 6.15 -1.73
N ALA A 192 9.81 5.77 -0.65
CA ALA A 192 9.01 4.55 -0.62
C ALA A 192 7.80 4.65 -1.58
N ARG A 193 7.17 5.82 -1.69
CA ARG A 193 6.08 6.07 -2.65
C ARG A 193 6.57 5.99 -4.09
N GLU A 194 7.71 6.60 -4.41
CA GLU A 194 8.35 6.51 -5.72
C GLU A 194 8.58 5.05 -6.11
N LYS A 195 9.10 4.22 -5.20
CA LYS A 195 9.32 2.80 -5.49
C LYS A 195 8.06 2.00 -5.69
N ILE A 196 7.03 2.22 -4.88
CA ILE A 196 5.72 1.59 -5.13
C ILE A 196 5.17 2.02 -6.51
N ALA A 197 5.33 3.27 -6.90
CA ALA A 197 4.89 3.75 -8.21
C ALA A 197 5.67 3.11 -9.36
N GLU A 198 7.00 3.02 -9.27
CA GLU A 198 7.83 2.34 -10.26
C GLU A 198 7.44 0.86 -10.42
N ILE A 199 7.22 0.15 -9.31
CA ILE A 199 6.82 -1.26 -9.31
C ILE A 199 5.41 -1.42 -9.88
N ALA A 200 4.48 -0.54 -9.52
CA ALA A 200 3.13 -0.57 -10.06
C ALA A 200 3.14 -0.40 -11.59
N VAL A 201 3.87 0.62 -12.10
CA VAL A 201 4.02 0.85 -13.55
C VAL A 201 4.66 -0.35 -14.25
N ALA A 202 5.69 -0.95 -13.67
CA ALA A 202 6.34 -2.14 -14.23
C ALA A 202 5.39 -3.35 -14.35
N ASN A 203 4.33 -3.39 -13.53
CA ASN A 203 3.29 -4.42 -13.55
C ASN A 203 2.00 -3.98 -14.30
N GLY A 204 2.00 -2.81 -14.94
CA GLY A 204 0.82 -2.27 -15.63
C GLY A 204 -0.31 -1.86 -14.67
N LEU A 205 0.03 -1.49 -13.44
CA LEU A 205 -0.91 -1.11 -12.37
C LEU A 205 -0.70 0.33 -11.94
N THR A 206 -1.74 0.92 -11.37
CA THR A 206 -1.60 2.12 -10.53
C THR A 206 -1.10 1.75 -9.13
N PRO A 207 -0.51 2.70 -8.37
CA PRO A 207 -0.15 2.47 -6.97
C PRO A 207 -1.31 1.96 -6.11
N ASP A 208 -2.53 2.42 -6.37
CA ASP A 208 -3.72 2.00 -5.65
C ASP A 208 -4.18 0.59 -6.03
N GLN A 209 -4.11 0.23 -7.31
CA GLN A 209 -4.39 -1.16 -7.74
C GLN A 209 -3.37 -2.14 -7.15
N LEU A 210 -2.08 -1.76 -7.13
CA LEU A 210 -1.06 -2.57 -6.47
C LEU A 210 -1.38 -2.72 -4.98
N ALA A 211 -1.74 -1.63 -4.29
CA ALA A 211 -2.09 -1.69 -2.87
C ALA A 211 -3.36 -2.51 -2.58
N ASP A 212 -4.35 -2.50 -3.47
CA ASP A 212 -5.55 -3.36 -3.38
C ASP A 212 -5.14 -4.84 -3.43
N ARG A 213 -4.30 -5.22 -4.42
CA ARG A 213 -3.81 -6.61 -4.59
C ARG A 213 -2.89 -7.08 -3.47
N LEU A 214 -2.15 -6.16 -2.86
CA LEU A 214 -1.26 -6.48 -1.74
C LEU A 214 -2.04 -6.70 -0.43
N THR A 215 -3.34 -6.46 -0.38
CA THR A 215 -4.15 -6.72 0.83
C THR A 215 -4.00 -8.19 1.24
N PRO A 216 -3.56 -8.50 2.47
CA PRO A 216 -3.45 -9.87 2.94
C PRO A 216 -4.82 -10.43 3.33
N ASP A 217 -5.02 -11.73 3.10
CA ASP A 217 -6.20 -12.47 3.55
C ASP A 217 -6.23 -12.73 5.07
N PHE A 218 -5.09 -12.55 5.74
CA PHE A 218 -4.87 -12.94 7.13
C PHE A 218 -5.29 -14.39 7.43
N GLY A 219 -5.16 -15.31 6.48
CA GLY A 219 -5.59 -16.71 6.65
C GLY A 219 -7.08 -16.86 6.99
N LEU A 220 -7.90 -15.87 6.60
CA LEU A 220 -9.35 -16.01 6.58
C LEU A 220 -9.75 -16.86 5.36
N ALA A 221 -10.77 -17.68 5.51
CA ALA A 221 -11.44 -18.34 4.40
C ALA A 221 -12.22 -17.30 3.56
N ALA A 222 -12.62 -17.67 2.34
CA ALA A 222 -13.30 -16.76 1.40
C ALA A 222 -14.56 -16.09 1.99
N ASP A 223 -15.25 -16.76 2.92
CA ASP A 223 -16.41 -16.23 3.64
C ASP A 223 -16.05 -15.23 4.76
N GLY A 224 -14.78 -14.84 4.88
CA GLY A 224 -14.29 -13.92 5.90
C GLY A 224 -14.16 -14.54 7.30
N THR A 225 -14.19 -15.88 7.42
CA THR A 225 -14.09 -16.57 8.71
C THR A 225 -12.74 -17.24 8.93
N MET A 226 -12.39 -17.52 10.19
CA MET A 226 -11.21 -18.32 10.54
C MET A 226 -11.54 -19.29 11.67
N ARG A 227 -11.20 -20.56 11.49
CA ARG A 227 -11.33 -21.59 12.52
C ARG A 227 -10.11 -21.60 13.44
N LEU A 228 -10.37 -21.58 14.74
CA LEU A 228 -9.39 -21.68 15.82
C LEU A 228 -9.59 -22.98 16.58
N ASP A 229 -8.63 -23.89 16.46
CA ASP A 229 -8.74 -25.26 16.97
C ASP A 229 -8.25 -25.40 18.41
N TYR A 230 -9.00 -26.13 19.21
CA TYR A 230 -8.66 -26.53 20.58
C TYR A 230 -8.62 -28.06 20.73
N GLY A 231 -8.78 -28.83 19.64
CA GLY A 231 -8.89 -30.29 19.63
C GLY A 231 -10.36 -30.73 19.57
N PRO A 232 -11.00 -31.14 20.70
CA PRO A 232 -12.38 -31.61 20.69
C PRO A 232 -13.43 -30.51 20.45
N ARG A 233 -13.01 -29.24 20.45
CA ARG A 233 -13.86 -28.10 20.11
C ARG A 233 -13.07 -27.07 19.32
N ALA A 234 -13.78 -26.22 18.58
CA ALA A 234 -13.19 -25.11 17.85
C ALA A 234 -14.04 -23.85 18.03
N PHE A 235 -13.44 -22.72 17.72
CA PHE A 235 -14.08 -21.41 17.69
C PHE A 235 -13.97 -20.83 16.28
N THR A 236 -14.97 -20.08 15.86
CA THR A 236 -14.94 -19.38 14.57
C THR A 236 -14.75 -17.89 14.83
N VAL A 237 -13.73 -17.30 14.22
CA VAL A 237 -13.59 -15.86 14.10
C VAL A 237 -14.40 -15.41 12.90
N ALA A 238 -15.18 -14.34 13.06
CA ALA A 238 -15.87 -13.64 11.98
C ALA A 238 -15.65 -12.12 12.13
N LEU A 239 -16.00 -11.35 11.11
CA LEU A 239 -15.74 -9.91 11.05
C LEU A 239 -17.04 -9.11 11.17
N ASP A 240 -17.02 -8.02 11.93
CA ASP A 240 -18.10 -7.03 11.94
C ASP A 240 -17.99 -6.06 10.76
N ALA A 241 -18.94 -5.12 10.64
CA ALA A 241 -19.01 -4.16 9.55
C ALA A 241 -17.76 -3.30 9.34
N HIS A 242 -16.92 -3.15 10.36
CA HIS A 242 -15.69 -2.35 10.34
C HIS A 242 -14.43 -3.22 10.39
N LEU A 243 -14.54 -4.51 10.02
CA LEU A 243 -13.48 -5.51 10.09
C LEU A 243 -12.97 -5.79 11.52
N GLY A 244 -13.79 -5.48 12.53
CA GLY A 244 -13.55 -5.88 13.90
C GLY A 244 -13.79 -7.38 14.07
N PRO A 245 -12.79 -8.19 14.45
CA PRO A 245 -12.99 -9.61 14.62
C PRO A 245 -13.76 -9.91 15.92
N TYR A 246 -14.73 -10.81 15.84
CA TYR A 246 -15.46 -11.38 16.97
C TYR A 246 -15.44 -12.91 16.93
N LEU A 247 -15.72 -13.55 18.06
CA LEU A 247 -15.67 -15.01 18.20
C LEU A 247 -17.05 -15.60 18.32
N LEU A 248 -17.24 -16.76 17.70
CA LEU A 248 -18.37 -17.66 17.83
C LEU A 248 -17.89 -18.99 18.40
N ASP A 249 -18.65 -19.58 19.33
CA ASP A 249 -18.43 -20.96 19.76
C ASP A 249 -19.07 -21.97 18.79
N GLY A 250 -18.89 -23.27 19.04
CA GLY A 250 -19.44 -24.33 18.20
C GLY A 250 -20.98 -24.36 18.12
N ALA A 251 -21.68 -23.56 18.94
CA ALA A 251 -23.13 -23.37 18.87
C ALA A 251 -23.52 -22.04 18.21
N GLY A 252 -22.56 -21.33 17.58
CA GLY A 252 -22.78 -20.04 16.93
C GLY A 252 -22.98 -18.87 17.89
N ARG A 253 -22.68 -19.01 19.19
CA ARG A 253 -22.90 -17.93 20.17
C ARG A 253 -21.67 -17.04 20.28
N ARG A 254 -21.90 -15.72 20.31
CA ARG A 254 -20.82 -14.74 20.49
C ARG A 254 -20.08 -14.91 21.81
N ARG A 255 -18.76 -14.79 21.75
CA ARG A 255 -17.85 -14.81 22.91
C ARG A 255 -16.99 -13.56 22.91
N ALA A 256 -16.83 -12.95 24.09
CA ALA A 256 -15.97 -11.78 24.24
C ALA A 256 -14.47 -12.12 24.11
N ALA A 257 -14.08 -13.34 24.49
CA ALA A 257 -12.71 -13.82 24.42
C ALA A 257 -12.64 -15.33 24.24
N LEU A 258 -11.51 -15.80 23.73
CA LEU A 258 -11.16 -17.22 23.73
C LEU A 258 -11.04 -17.72 25.19
N PRO A 259 -11.73 -18.81 25.56
CA PRO A 259 -11.64 -19.36 26.90
C PRO A 259 -10.25 -19.94 27.18
N ALA A 260 -9.93 -20.09 28.46
CA ALA A 260 -8.79 -20.90 28.87
C ALA A 260 -8.98 -22.36 28.40
N PRO A 261 -7.88 -23.06 28.03
CA PRO A 261 -7.96 -24.48 27.70
C PRO A 261 -8.53 -25.26 28.89
N ALA A 262 -9.54 -26.09 28.64
CA ALA A 262 -10.08 -27.04 29.60
C ALA A 262 -9.22 -28.32 29.64
N ALA A 263 -9.43 -29.18 30.64
CA ALA A 263 -8.67 -30.43 30.80
C ALA A 263 -8.75 -31.39 29.61
N LYS A 264 -9.80 -31.29 28.79
CA LYS A 264 -9.99 -32.10 27.58
C LYS A 264 -9.45 -31.43 26.30
N ASP A 265 -9.14 -30.13 26.36
CA ASP A 265 -8.61 -29.41 25.20
C ASP A 265 -7.13 -29.77 24.99
N ASP A 266 -6.69 -29.70 23.75
CA ASP A 266 -5.28 -29.81 23.41
C ASP A 266 -4.55 -28.50 23.81
N PRO A 267 -3.55 -28.57 24.72
CA PRO A 267 -2.89 -27.37 25.22
C PRO A 267 -2.04 -26.66 24.16
N GLU A 268 -1.48 -27.37 23.19
CA GLU A 268 -0.65 -26.79 22.13
C GLU A 268 -1.52 -26.09 21.09
N LEU A 269 -2.59 -26.74 20.64
CA LEU A 269 -3.55 -26.15 19.70
C LEU A 269 -4.22 -24.91 20.32
N ALA A 270 -4.64 -25.00 21.59
CA ALA A 270 -5.27 -23.86 22.25
C ALA A 270 -4.30 -22.68 22.44
N LEU A 271 -3.02 -22.93 22.73
CA LEU A 271 -2.00 -21.87 22.78
C LEU A 271 -1.77 -21.24 21.39
N ALA A 272 -1.67 -22.05 20.34
CA ALA A 272 -1.52 -21.60 18.97
C ALA A 272 -2.73 -20.74 18.52
N ALA A 273 -3.96 -21.20 18.80
CA ALA A 273 -5.19 -20.48 18.52
C ALA A 273 -5.23 -19.10 19.21
N ARG A 274 -4.86 -19.04 20.49
CA ARG A 274 -4.81 -17.77 21.24
C ARG A 274 -3.78 -16.80 20.66
N ARG A 275 -2.59 -17.31 20.28
CA ARG A 275 -1.55 -16.50 19.60
C ARG A 275 -2.04 -16.00 18.24
N ARG A 276 -2.67 -16.86 17.43
CA ARG A 276 -3.21 -16.49 16.11
C ARG A 276 -4.27 -15.40 16.22
N TYR A 277 -5.23 -15.55 17.13
CA TYR A 277 -6.28 -14.56 17.34
C TYR A 277 -5.74 -13.21 17.83
N ALA A 278 -4.74 -13.22 18.72
CA ALA A 278 -4.09 -12.00 19.17
C ALA A 278 -3.35 -11.28 18.02
N ALA A 279 -2.65 -12.03 17.17
CA ALA A 279 -2.00 -11.49 15.98
C ALA A 279 -3.03 -10.89 15.00
N LEU A 280 -4.09 -11.63 14.69
CA LEU A 280 -5.17 -11.20 13.78
C LEU A 280 -5.79 -9.87 14.23
N LYS A 281 -6.12 -9.74 15.53
CA LYS A 281 -6.66 -8.48 16.08
C LYS A 281 -5.74 -7.27 15.86
N LYS A 282 -4.43 -7.47 16.03
CA LYS A 282 -3.43 -6.41 15.85
C LYS A 282 -3.29 -6.03 14.37
N GLU A 283 -3.26 -7.05 13.52
CA GLU A 283 -3.15 -6.93 12.06
C GLU A 283 -4.37 -6.18 11.48
N LEU A 284 -5.59 -6.63 11.78
CA LEU A 284 -6.83 -6.03 11.30
C LEU A 284 -7.04 -4.60 11.80
N ARG A 285 -6.67 -4.29 13.05
CA ARG A 285 -6.78 -2.91 13.56
C ARG A 285 -5.99 -1.91 12.71
N THR A 286 -4.85 -2.32 12.15
CA THR A 286 -4.01 -1.41 11.36
C THR A 286 -4.42 -1.43 9.89
N VAL A 287 -4.58 -2.62 9.31
CA VAL A 287 -4.85 -2.77 7.88
C VAL A 287 -6.31 -2.48 7.56
N GLY A 288 -7.25 -2.98 8.37
CA GLY A 288 -8.69 -2.79 8.15
C GLY A 288 -9.10 -1.33 8.16
N ALA A 289 -8.66 -0.55 9.15
CA ALA A 289 -8.92 0.90 9.19
C ALA A 289 -8.34 1.63 7.96
N GLY A 290 -7.16 1.22 7.50
CA GLY A 290 -6.56 1.74 6.28
C GLY A 290 -7.40 1.42 5.03
N GLN A 291 -7.95 0.21 4.91
CA GLN A 291 -8.79 -0.17 3.77
C GLN A 291 -10.11 0.60 3.72
N VAL A 292 -10.75 0.82 4.87
CA VAL A 292 -11.96 1.66 4.94
C VAL A 292 -11.69 3.08 4.42
N LEU A 293 -10.61 3.70 4.87
CA LEU A 293 -10.19 5.04 4.39
C LEU A 293 -9.85 5.05 2.89
N ARG A 294 -9.25 3.97 2.37
CA ARG A 294 -8.91 3.85 0.95
C ARG A 294 -10.15 3.69 0.06
N LEU A 295 -11.17 2.97 0.53
CA LEU A 295 -12.44 2.85 -0.19
C LEU A 295 -13.23 4.16 -0.14
N GLU A 296 -13.26 4.84 1.01
CA GLU A 296 -13.86 6.18 1.08
C GLU A 296 -13.15 7.13 0.12
N GLY A 297 -11.81 7.19 0.14
CA GLY A 297 -11.03 7.97 -0.83
C GLY A 297 -11.33 7.59 -2.29
N ALA A 298 -11.43 6.30 -2.59
CA ALA A 298 -11.79 5.81 -3.92
C ALA A 298 -13.19 6.27 -4.38
N MET A 299 -14.15 6.40 -3.46
CA MET A 299 -15.46 6.98 -3.75
C MET A 299 -15.36 8.48 -4.08
N LEU A 300 -14.59 9.23 -3.30
CA LEU A 300 -14.42 10.68 -3.47
C LEU A 300 -13.64 11.03 -4.75
N ASP A 301 -12.58 10.27 -5.04
CA ASP A 301 -11.78 10.40 -6.24
C ASP A 301 -12.45 9.75 -7.47
N GLN A 302 -13.64 9.17 -7.28
CA GLN A 302 -14.37 8.42 -8.28
C GLN A 302 -13.50 7.38 -8.98
N ARG A 303 -12.65 6.66 -8.26
CA ARG A 303 -11.77 5.64 -8.83
C ARG A 303 -12.59 4.51 -9.46
N ALA A 304 -12.16 4.06 -10.63
CA ALA A 304 -12.78 2.95 -11.33
C ALA A 304 -11.94 1.68 -11.24
N TRP A 305 -12.63 0.55 -11.23
CA TRP A 305 -12.10 -0.79 -11.44
C TRP A 305 -12.74 -1.38 -12.70
N GLY A 306 -11.99 -2.21 -13.44
CA GLY A 306 -12.61 -3.05 -14.46
C GLY A 306 -13.44 -4.16 -13.82
N ALA A 307 -14.46 -4.67 -14.51
CA ALA A 307 -15.37 -5.68 -13.95
C ALA A 307 -14.65 -6.94 -13.41
N ASP A 308 -13.61 -7.43 -14.09
CA ASP A 308 -12.84 -8.60 -13.63
C ASP A 308 -12.00 -8.32 -12.38
N GLU A 309 -11.37 -7.13 -12.34
CA GLU A 309 -10.64 -6.69 -11.16
C GLU A 309 -11.59 -6.50 -9.96
N PHE A 310 -12.77 -5.91 -10.21
CA PHE A 310 -13.82 -5.76 -9.21
C PHE A 310 -14.26 -7.11 -8.65
N ARG A 311 -14.57 -8.10 -9.50
CA ARG A 311 -14.94 -9.45 -9.04
C ARG A 311 -13.82 -10.11 -8.22
N SER A 312 -12.58 -10.04 -8.71
CA SER A 312 -11.44 -10.62 -8.00
C SER A 312 -11.25 -10.02 -6.60
N LEU A 313 -11.41 -8.70 -6.46
CA LEU A 313 -11.20 -8.00 -5.19
C LEU A 313 -12.41 -8.10 -4.27
N PHE A 314 -13.62 -7.86 -4.77
CA PHE A 314 -14.82 -7.67 -3.94
C PHE A 314 -15.77 -8.87 -3.90
N LEU A 315 -15.46 -9.98 -4.60
CA LEU A 315 -16.10 -11.28 -4.39
C LEU A 315 -15.11 -12.35 -3.95
N GLY A 316 -13.87 -12.28 -4.43
CA GLY A 316 -12.85 -13.31 -4.17
C GLY A 316 -12.05 -13.12 -2.88
N HIS A 317 -11.82 -11.88 -2.44
CA HIS A 317 -10.95 -11.61 -1.31
C HIS A 317 -11.74 -11.53 0.01
N PRO A 318 -11.33 -12.20 1.10
CA PRO A 318 -12.13 -12.29 2.33
C PRO A 318 -12.38 -10.93 3.02
N LEU A 319 -11.38 -10.04 3.06
CA LEU A 319 -11.57 -8.69 3.62
C LEU A 319 -12.27 -7.71 2.67
N LEU A 320 -11.76 -7.56 1.45
CA LEU A 320 -12.30 -6.61 0.51
C LEU A 320 -13.71 -7.01 0.09
N GLY A 321 -14.00 -8.30 -0.08
CA GLY A 321 -15.35 -8.80 -0.28
C GLY A 321 -16.28 -8.43 0.87
N HIS A 322 -15.88 -8.70 2.11
CA HIS A 322 -16.68 -8.32 3.28
C HIS A 322 -17.02 -6.81 3.32
N LEU A 323 -16.09 -5.94 2.89
CA LEU A 323 -16.37 -4.51 2.74
C LEU A 323 -17.25 -4.21 1.53
N GLY A 324 -17.03 -4.89 0.41
CA GLY A 324 -17.74 -4.67 -0.85
C GLY A 324 -19.23 -4.99 -0.77
N HIS A 325 -19.61 -6.05 -0.05
CA HIS A 325 -21.02 -6.37 0.24
C HIS A 325 -21.76 -5.30 1.04
N ARG A 326 -21.03 -4.39 1.69
CA ARG A 326 -21.60 -3.33 2.54
C ARG A 326 -21.66 -1.97 1.87
N LEU A 327 -21.29 -1.91 0.60
CA LEU A 327 -21.17 -0.69 -0.18
C LEU A 327 -22.05 -0.76 -1.41
N LEU A 328 -22.56 0.39 -1.82
CA LEU A 328 -23.26 0.56 -3.09
C LEU A 328 -22.25 0.86 -4.20
N TRP A 329 -22.43 0.23 -5.34
CA TRP A 329 -21.55 0.34 -6.48
C TRP A 329 -22.30 0.94 -7.68
N THR A 330 -21.56 1.44 -8.66
CA THR A 330 -22.11 1.80 -9.97
C THR A 330 -21.29 1.13 -11.07
N ALA A 331 -21.96 0.67 -12.12
CA ALA A 331 -21.37 0.22 -13.37
C ALA A 331 -21.86 1.16 -14.47
N ASP A 332 -20.95 1.97 -15.02
CA ASP A 332 -21.25 2.98 -16.05
C ASP A 332 -22.44 3.90 -15.70
N GLY A 333 -22.58 4.22 -14.40
CA GLY A 333 -23.63 5.07 -13.85
C GLY A 333 -24.86 4.33 -13.32
N THR A 334 -25.02 3.04 -13.61
CA THR A 334 -26.12 2.24 -13.07
C THR A 334 -25.75 1.67 -11.70
N ALA A 335 -26.52 1.99 -10.67
CA ALA A 335 -26.24 1.53 -9.30
C ALA A 335 -26.64 0.06 -9.08
N PHE A 336 -25.83 -0.66 -8.32
CA PHE A 336 -26.08 -2.05 -7.92
C PHE A 336 -25.43 -2.37 -6.56
N ARG A 337 -25.95 -3.39 -5.87
CA ARG A 337 -25.37 -3.95 -4.64
C ARG A 337 -24.84 -5.37 -4.88
N ILE A 338 -24.00 -5.86 -3.98
CA ILE A 338 -23.64 -7.27 -3.91
C ILE A 338 -24.53 -7.94 -2.85
N ALA A 339 -25.34 -8.93 -3.24
CA ALA A 339 -26.20 -9.70 -2.35
C ALA A 339 -25.41 -10.69 -1.49
N GLU A 340 -26.03 -11.29 -0.47
CA GLU A 340 -25.37 -12.19 0.48
C GLU A 340 -24.76 -13.44 -0.16
N ASP A 341 -25.31 -13.89 -1.28
CA ASP A 341 -24.83 -15.03 -2.05
C ASP A 341 -23.75 -14.66 -3.08
N GLY A 342 -23.36 -13.39 -3.16
CA GLY A 342 -22.37 -12.87 -4.11
C GLY A 342 -22.94 -12.51 -5.49
N THR A 343 -24.25 -12.64 -5.70
CA THR A 343 -24.92 -12.10 -6.90
C THR A 343 -25.06 -10.58 -6.81
N PHE A 344 -25.43 -9.95 -7.93
CA PHE A 344 -25.68 -8.51 -7.96
C PHE A 344 -27.18 -8.23 -8.09
N ALA A 345 -27.64 -7.20 -7.41
CA ALA A 345 -29.03 -6.76 -7.46
C ALA A 345 -29.13 -5.24 -7.69
N ASP A 346 -30.18 -4.83 -8.38
CA ASP A 346 -30.51 -3.42 -8.59
C ASP A 346 -31.34 -2.85 -7.43
N ARG A 347 -31.90 -1.65 -7.62
CA ARG A 347 -32.66 -0.93 -6.58
C ARG A 347 -34.00 -1.59 -6.23
N ASP A 348 -34.52 -2.40 -7.15
CA ASP A 348 -35.80 -3.08 -7.05
C ASP A 348 -35.59 -4.53 -6.54
N ASP A 349 -34.35 -4.84 -6.13
CA ASP A 349 -33.87 -6.15 -5.69
C ASP A 349 -33.90 -7.24 -6.77
N GLU A 350 -33.92 -6.81 -8.04
CA GLU A 350 -33.91 -7.69 -9.19
C GLU A 350 -32.46 -8.00 -9.65
N PRO A 351 -32.21 -9.17 -10.26
CA PRO A 351 -30.87 -9.54 -10.71
C PRO A 351 -30.24 -8.51 -11.63
N PHE A 352 -29.02 -8.08 -11.29
CA PHE A 352 -28.23 -7.16 -12.09
C PHE A 352 -27.09 -7.90 -12.81
N GLU A 353 -27.06 -7.81 -14.14
CA GLU A 353 -25.93 -8.34 -14.93
C GLU A 353 -24.84 -7.28 -15.09
N LEU A 354 -23.70 -7.48 -14.42
CA LEU A 354 -22.54 -6.60 -14.56
C LEU A 354 -21.84 -6.83 -15.93
N PRO A 355 -21.82 -5.83 -16.84
CA PRO A 355 -21.14 -5.96 -18.13
C PRO A 355 -19.63 -6.23 -17.96
N ALA A 356 -19.05 -6.99 -18.87
CA ALA A 356 -17.65 -7.43 -18.75
C ALA A 356 -16.64 -6.27 -18.91
N ASP A 357 -16.98 -5.25 -19.68
CA ASP A 357 -16.18 -4.06 -19.96
C ASP A 357 -16.58 -2.83 -19.13
N ALA A 358 -17.53 -2.98 -18.21
CA ALA A 358 -18.01 -1.89 -17.38
C ALA A 358 -16.93 -1.32 -16.46
N ALA A 359 -16.95 0.02 -16.31
CA ALA A 359 -16.18 0.69 -15.28
C ALA A 359 -16.99 0.70 -13.98
N VAL A 360 -16.56 -0.11 -13.00
CA VAL A 360 -17.18 -0.19 -11.69
C VAL A 360 -16.60 0.88 -10.77
N ARG A 361 -17.44 1.61 -10.04
CA ARG A 361 -17.04 2.65 -9.08
C ARG A 361 -17.86 2.52 -7.79
N LEU A 362 -17.35 3.09 -6.70
CA LEU A 362 -18.18 3.28 -5.51
C LEU A 362 -19.19 4.37 -5.76
N ALA A 363 -20.46 4.11 -5.45
CA ALA A 363 -21.54 5.07 -5.63
C ALA A 363 -21.37 6.25 -4.67
N HIS A 364 -21.28 7.46 -5.19
CA HIS A 364 -21.37 8.67 -4.39
C HIS A 364 -22.82 9.18 -4.38
N PRO A 365 -23.42 9.58 -3.24
CA PRO A 365 -24.82 10.02 -3.19
C PRO A 365 -25.17 11.18 -4.12
N ALA A 366 -24.23 12.07 -4.39
CA ALA A 366 -24.39 13.17 -5.35
C ALA A 366 -24.71 12.70 -6.78
N LEU A 367 -24.44 11.43 -7.11
CA LEU A 367 -24.67 10.84 -8.42
C LEU A 367 -25.95 9.97 -8.48
N LEU A 368 -26.59 9.70 -7.34
CA LEU A 368 -27.75 8.80 -7.26
C LEU A 368 -29.09 9.50 -7.52
N GLY A 369 -29.14 10.83 -7.37
CA GLY A 369 -30.34 11.62 -7.57
C GLY A 369 -31.54 11.08 -6.79
N GLY A 370 -32.68 10.91 -7.48
CA GLY A 370 -33.91 10.40 -6.87
C GLY A 370 -33.88 8.94 -6.41
N SER A 371 -32.85 8.16 -6.78
CA SER A 371 -32.72 6.76 -6.33
C SER A 371 -32.10 6.61 -4.95
N LEU A 372 -31.47 7.67 -4.41
CA LEU A 372 -30.78 7.62 -3.11
C LEU A 372 -31.67 7.13 -1.95
N PRO A 373 -32.93 7.62 -1.77
CA PRO A 373 -33.78 7.16 -0.68
C PRO A 373 -34.12 5.67 -0.77
N LEU A 374 -34.34 5.14 -1.98
CA LEU A 374 -34.65 3.72 -2.22
C LEU A 374 -33.48 2.83 -1.82
N TRP A 375 -32.25 3.22 -2.20
CA TRP A 375 -31.05 2.49 -1.78
C TRP A 375 -30.82 2.55 -0.27
N ALA A 376 -31.08 3.69 0.35
CA ALA A 376 -30.93 3.84 1.79
C ALA A 376 -31.94 2.98 2.58
N GLU A 377 -33.18 2.90 2.10
CA GLU A 377 -34.21 2.02 2.64
C GLU A 377 -33.81 0.55 2.47
N LEU A 378 -33.42 0.14 1.26
CA LEU A 378 -32.99 -1.23 0.97
C LEU A 378 -31.82 -1.68 1.87
N PHE A 379 -30.79 -0.85 2.03
CA PHE A 379 -29.67 -1.16 2.92
C PHE A 379 -30.11 -1.23 4.40
N THR A 380 -31.12 -0.46 4.78
CA THR A 380 -31.69 -0.51 6.14
C THR A 380 -32.48 -1.81 6.36
N ASP A 381 -33.30 -2.22 5.39
CA ASP A 381 -34.11 -3.45 5.46
C ASP A 381 -33.24 -4.71 5.58
N TYR A 382 -32.13 -4.74 4.84
CA TYR A 382 -31.13 -5.80 4.92
C TYR A 382 -30.15 -5.63 6.11
N LEU A 383 -30.36 -4.63 6.98
CA LEU A 383 -29.53 -4.33 8.15
C LEU A 383 -28.03 -4.16 7.80
N VAL A 384 -27.76 -3.62 6.62
CA VAL A 384 -26.41 -3.41 6.10
C VAL A 384 -25.79 -2.18 6.74
N ILE A 385 -24.91 -2.41 7.70
CA ILE A 385 -24.06 -1.36 8.28
C ILE A 385 -22.90 -1.08 7.31
N GLN A 386 -22.81 0.16 6.83
CA GLN A 386 -21.75 0.63 5.93
C GLN A 386 -20.45 0.95 6.70
N PRO A 387 -19.28 0.65 6.13
CA PRO A 387 -18.00 0.85 6.81
C PRO A 387 -17.63 2.34 7.01
N PHE A 388 -18.20 3.22 6.20
CA PHE A 388 -18.15 4.69 6.28
C PHE A 388 -19.52 5.25 5.82
N PRO A 389 -19.87 6.52 6.12
CA PRO A 389 -21.16 7.08 5.75
C PRO A 389 -21.23 7.29 4.23
N GLN A 390 -21.61 6.26 3.47
CA GLN A 390 -21.79 6.33 2.02
C GLN A 390 -23.18 6.87 1.69
N LEU A 391 -24.27 6.12 1.88
CA LEU A 391 -25.62 6.56 1.52
C LEU A 391 -26.13 7.70 2.42
N GLY A 392 -25.69 7.70 3.68
CA GLY A 392 -25.94 8.80 4.61
C GLY A 392 -25.03 10.02 4.39
N ARG A 393 -24.15 10.02 3.39
CA ARG A 393 -23.25 11.16 3.15
C ARG A 393 -24.05 12.39 2.74
N PRO A 394 -23.91 13.51 3.46
CA PRO A 394 -24.63 14.72 3.12
C PRO A 394 -24.20 15.27 1.74
N VAL A 395 -25.16 15.48 0.82
CA VAL A 395 -24.91 16.05 -0.51
C VAL A 395 -25.05 17.56 -0.46
N ARG A 396 -24.06 18.30 -0.99
CA ARG A 396 -24.11 19.76 -1.17
C ARG A 396 -24.22 20.11 -2.63
N SER A 397 -24.92 21.19 -2.92
CA SER A 397 -25.08 21.70 -4.29
C SER A 397 -24.65 23.16 -4.38
N LEU A 398 -24.11 23.53 -5.53
CA LEU A 398 -23.89 24.92 -5.92
C LEU A 398 -25.22 25.53 -6.36
N THR A 399 -25.45 26.80 -6.03
CA THR A 399 -26.50 27.58 -6.69
C THR A 399 -26.13 27.82 -8.15
N ALA A 400 -27.11 28.16 -8.99
CA ALA A 400 -26.86 28.48 -10.40
C ALA A 400 -25.86 29.65 -10.58
N GLU A 401 -25.91 30.63 -9.69
CA GLU A 401 -24.98 31.76 -9.67
C GLU A 401 -23.57 31.33 -9.28
N GLU A 402 -23.41 30.54 -8.23
CA GLU A 402 -22.10 30.01 -7.81
C GLU A 402 -21.48 29.12 -8.89
N ALA A 403 -22.28 28.28 -9.55
CA ALA A 403 -21.83 27.40 -10.61
C ALA A 403 -21.29 28.20 -11.82
N ALA A 404 -21.99 29.27 -12.22
CA ALA A 404 -21.54 30.15 -13.31
C ALA A 404 -20.34 31.04 -12.90
N GLY A 405 -20.18 31.31 -11.61
CA GLY A 405 -19.11 32.11 -11.05
C GLY A 405 -17.81 31.35 -10.80
N HIS A 406 -16.76 32.12 -10.49
CA HIS A 406 -15.43 31.61 -10.12
C HIS A 406 -15.06 31.87 -8.66
N ARG A 407 -16.00 32.42 -7.86
CA ARG A 407 -15.87 32.68 -6.43
C ARG A 407 -17.05 32.08 -5.66
N LEU A 408 -16.87 31.82 -4.37
CA LEU A 408 -17.92 31.41 -3.44
C LEU A 408 -18.10 32.44 -2.32
N PRO A 409 -18.84 33.54 -2.57
CA PRO A 409 -19.02 34.62 -1.59
C PRO A 409 -19.61 34.16 -0.25
N ARG A 410 -20.38 33.05 -0.23
CA ARG A 410 -21.01 32.53 0.99
C ARG A 410 -20.03 32.14 2.11
N PHE A 411 -18.77 31.89 1.76
CA PHE A 411 -17.70 31.55 2.71
C PHE A 411 -16.73 32.70 2.96
N GLU A 412 -16.82 33.79 2.20
CA GLU A 412 -15.93 34.94 2.31
C GLU A 412 -16.36 35.84 3.48
N GLY A 413 -15.39 36.53 4.08
CA GLY A 413 -15.56 37.37 5.27
C GLY A 413 -15.75 36.60 6.58
N ARG A 414 -15.78 35.26 6.55
CA ARG A 414 -15.91 34.44 7.75
C ARG A 414 -14.58 34.33 8.48
N THR A 415 -14.62 34.52 9.80
CA THR A 415 -13.47 34.36 10.70
C THR A 415 -13.50 32.97 11.33
N VAL A 416 -12.38 32.25 11.23
CA VAL A 416 -12.22 30.88 11.74
C VAL A 416 -10.99 30.77 12.64
N PRO A 417 -11.00 29.92 13.67
CA PRO A 417 -9.80 29.66 14.47
C PRO A 417 -8.67 29.10 13.60
N VAL A 418 -7.42 29.53 13.83
CA VAL A 418 -6.25 28.98 13.10
C VAL A 418 -6.13 27.47 13.25
N GLU A 419 -6.60 26.91 14.38
CA GLU A 419 -6.60 25.47 14.59
C GLU A 419 -7.58 24.72 13.68
N ALA A 420 -8.67 25.35 13.23
CA ALA A 420 -9.57 24.77 12.23
C ALA A 420 -8.86 24.67 10.87
N VAL A 421 -8.15 25.73 10.44
CA VAL A 421 -7.33 25.70 9.21
C VAL A 421 -6.22 24.66 9.32
N ARG A 422 -5.54 24.58 10.47
CA ARG A 422 -4.50 23.57 10.70
C ARG A 422 -5.08 22.15 10.75
N ALA A 423 -6.30 21.96 11.27
CA ALA A 423 -6.98 20.67 11.25
C ALA A 423 -7.29 20.23 9.81
N LEU A 424 -7.79 21.15 8.97
CA LEU A 424 -8.02 20.92 7.55
C LEU A 424 -6.72 20.48 6.82
N LEU A 425 -5.61 21.19 7.06
CA LEU A 425 -4.30 20.85 6.51
C LEU A 425 -3.76 19.51 7.04
N ARG A 426 -3.99 19.19 8.32
CA ARG A 426 -3.57 17.91 8.93
C ARG A 426 -4.37 16.71 8.42
N ARG A 427 -5.64 16.90 8.03
CA ARG A 427 -6.49 15.84 7.48
C ARG A 427 -5.90 15.22 6.21
N GLY A 428 -5.15 16.00 5.42
CA GLY A 428 -4.39 15.47 4.28
C GLY A 428 -5.22 15.10 3.05
N ALA A 429 -6.48 15.58 2.95
CA ALA A 429 -7.38 15.39 1.81
C ALA A 429 -7.07 16.35 0.64
N GLY A 430 -5.81 16.42 0.21
CA GLY A 430 -5.37 17.30 -0.89
C GLY A 430 -5.17 18.78 -0.51
N TRP A 431 -5.49 19.18 0.72
CA TRP A 431 -5.25 20.54 1.22
C TRP A 431 -3.78 20.79 1.56
N THR A 432 -3.20 21.83 0.99
CA THR A 432 -1.82 22.25 1.25
C THR A 432 -1.70 23.77 1.28
N THR A 433 -0.59 24.30 1.80
CA THR A 433 -0.32 25.75 1.80
C THR A 433 0.42 26.15 0.53
N PHE A 434 0.08 27.31 -0.02
CA PHE A 434 0.86 27.95 -1.08
C PHE A 434 1.60 29.16 -0.50
N GLU A 435 2.92 29.21 -0.70
CA GLU A 435 3.76 30.29 -0.18
C GLU A 435 3.65 31.54 -1.06
N VAL A 436 3.14 32.62 -0.48
CA VAL A 436 3.21 33.98 -1.04
C VAL A 436 3.90 34.85 0.01
N GLY A 437 5.21 35.04 -0.16
CA GLY A 437 6.06 35.68 0.86
C GLY A 437 6.16 34.85 2.15
N GLU A 438 6.60 35.47 3.25
CA GLU A 438 6.79 34.80 4.54
C GLU A 438 5.47 34.43 5.26
N ALA A 439 4.34 34.99 4.83
CA ALA A 439 3.09 34.96 5.61
C ALA A 439 2.22 33.69 5.44
N ARG A 440 2.50 32.80 4.46
CA ARG A 440 1.67 31.62 4.09
C ARG A 440 0.16 31.93 4.14
N THR A 441 -0.27 32.80 3.21
CA THR A 441 -1.60 33.43 3.21
C THR A 441 -2.62 32.72 2.34
N VAL A 442 -2.29 31.57 1.75
CA VAL A 442 -3.21 30.81 0.90
C VAL A 442 -3.16 29.34 1.29
N VAL A 443 -4.32 28.78 1.58
CA VAL A 443 -4.53 27.33 1.61
C VAL A 443 -5.27 26.93 0.34
N HIS A 444 -4.90 25.80 -0.24
CA HIS A 444 -5.47 25.35 -1.49
C HIS A 444 -5.65 23.84 -1.53
N LYS A 445 -6.61 23.41 -2.33
CA LYS A 445 -6.87 21.99 -2.64
C LYS A 445 -6.73 21.79 -4.14
N GLN A 446 -5.93 20.81 -4.54
CA GLN A 446 -5.94 20.34 -5.93
C GLN A 446 -7.17 19.46 -6.14
N LEU A 447 -7.89 19.73 -7.22
CA LEU A 447 -9.10 19.01 -7.63
C LEU A 447 -8.82 18.28 -8.96
N PRO A 448 -9.72 17.38 -9.41
CA PRO A 448 -9.56 16.69 -10.68
C PRO A 448 -9.31 17.65 -11.87
N GLY A 449 -8.49 17.20 -12.82
CA GLY A 449 -8.09 17.99 -13.98
C GLY A 449 -7.06 19.07 -13.62
N VAL A 450 -7.31 20.29 -14.09
CA VAL A 450 -6.41 21.45 -13.88
C VAL A 450 -6.84 22.33 -12.71
N HIS A 451 -7.84 21.91 -11.94
CA HIS A 451 -8.54 22.76 -10.99
C HIS A 451 -7.82 22.87 -9.65
N HIS A 452 -7.78 24.08 -9.12
CA HIS A 452 -7.32 24.40 -7.77
C HIS A 452 -8.31 25.33 -7.10
N LEU A 453 -8.86 24.89 -5.96
CA LEU A 453 -9.56 25.79 -5.05
C LEU A 453 -8.52 26.51 -4.20
N SER A 454 -8.55 27.84 -4.17
CA SER A 454 -7.70 28.66 -3.31
C SER A 454 -8.54 29.45 -2.31
N VAL A 455 -8.09 29.44 -1.07
CA VAL A 455 -8.67 30.22 0.03
C VAL A 455 -7.60 31.19 0.55
N THR A 456 -7.81 32.48 0.32
CA THR A 456 -6.94 33.54 0.85
C THR A 456 -7.28 33.78 2.32
N LEU A 457 -6.28 33.72 3.19
CA LEU A 457 -6.38 33.94 4.63
C LEU A 457 -5.73 35.26 5.03
N ASP A 458 -6.36 35.96 5.98
CA ASP A 458 -5.82 37.14 6.65
C ASP A 458 -5.88 36.96 8.17
N PRO A 459 -4.79 37.16 8.93
CA PRO A 459 -3.49 37.68 8.49
C PRO A 459 -2.55 36.63 7.83
N GLY A 460 -2.92 35.36 7.81
CA GLY A 460 -2.10 34.25 7.28
C GLY A 460 -1.37 33.45 8.37
N LEU A 461 -0.87 32.26 8.01
CA LEU A 461 -0.43 31.21 8.95
C LEU A 461 0.95 31.40 9.60
N HIS A 462 1.62 32.54 9.36
CA HIS A 462 2.92 32.89 9.95
C HIS A 462 2.88 33.21 11.45
N GLN A 463 1.78 33.74 11.98
CA GLN A 463 1.63 34.06 13.40
C GLN A 463 0.89 32.94 14.13
N ALA A 464 1.41 32.51 15.28
CA ALA A 464 0.75 31.50 16.08
C ALA A 464 -0.48 32.10 16.78
N LEU A 465 -1.63 31.41 16.67
CA LEU A 465 -2.85 31.62 17.47
C LEU A 465 -3.78 32.78 17.07
N THR A 466 -3.60 33.42 15.91
CA THR A 466 -4.56 34.44 15.43
C THR A 466 -5.65 33.81 14.58
N ASP A 467 -6.91 34.17 14.82
CA ASP A 467 -8.00 33.79 13.93
C ASP A 467 -7.76 34.25 12.49
N GLN A 468 -8.32 33.52 11.54
CA GLN A 468 -8.13 33.73 10.11
C GLN A 468 -9.44 34.13 9.47
N THR A 469 -9.45 35.25 8.74
CA THR A 469 -10.57 35.64 7.89
C THR A 469 -10.36 35.10 6.49
N LEU A 470 -11.37 34.41 5.96
CA LEU A 470 -11.38 33.96 4.57
C LEU A 470 -11.72 35.15 3.67
N LEU A 471 -10.71 35.76 3.05
CA LEU A 471 -10.94 36.93 2.19
C LEU A 471 -11.58 36.55 0.86
N GLU A 472 -11.08 35.47 0.26
CA GLU A 472 -11.42 35.07 -1.10
C GLU A 472 -11.44 33.56 -1.18
N VAL A 473 -12.51 33.00 -1.75
CA VAL A 473 -12.64 31.57 -2.03
C VAL A 473 -12.91 31.41 -3.52
N TRP A 474 -11.93 30.93 -4.28
CA TRP A 474 -12.01 30.98 -5.75
C TRP A 474 -11.39 29.76 -6.43
N LEU A 475 -11.92 29.44 -7.62
CA LEU A 475 -11.47 28.33 -8.45
C LEU A 475 -10.63 28.81 -9.62
N GLY A 476 -9.48 28.16 -9.84
CA GLY A 476 -8.62 28.47 -10.96
C GLY A 476 -7.73 27.32 -11.41
N THR A 477 -6.83 27.61 -12.36
CA THR A 477 -5.92 26.59 -12.92
C THR A 477 -4.61 26.43 -12.15
N ARG A 478 -4.41 27.21 -11.10
CA ARG A 478 -3.21 27.20 -10.25
C ARG A 478 -3.51 27.86 -8.90
N PRO A 479 -2.80 27.49 -7.83
CA PRO A 479 -2.97 28.15 -6.55
C PRO A 479 -2.50 29.60 -6.53
N GLY A 480 -3.11 30.39 -5.66
CA GLY A 480 -2.63 31.73 -5.33
C GLY A 480 -3.71 32.63 -4.75
N ARG A 481 -3.31 33.87 -4.43
CA ARG A 481 -4.26 34.95 -4.13
C ARG A 481 -5.10 35.24 -5.37
N TYR A 482 -6.36 35.61 -5.17
CA TYR A 482 -7.20 36.03 -6.28
C TYR A 482 -6.54 37.23 -6.97
N ARG A 483 -6.52 37.20 -8.29
CA ARG A 483 -6.07 38.31 -9.13
C ARG A 483 -7.09 38.51 -10.23
N ASP A 484 -7.32 39.77 -10.59
CA ASP A 484 -8.17 40.13 -11.71
C ASP A 484 -7.49 39.95 -13.07
N ARG A 485 -7.08 38.70 -13.35
CA ARG A 485 -6.52 38.29 -14.64
C ARG A 485 -7.32 37.11 -15.17
N ALA A 486 -8.02 37.33 -16.28
CA ALA A 486 -8.99 36.39 -16.86
C ALA A 486 -8.42 34.98 -17.17
N GLY A 487 -7.13 34.85 -17.48
CA GLY A 487 -6.55 33.60 -18.01
C GLY A 487 -6.43 32.41 -17.03
N HIS A 488 -6.75 32.57 -15.75
CA HIS A 488 -6.58 31.49 -14.76
C HIS A 488 -7.85 31.13 -13.99
N ARG A 489 -8.95 31.86 -14.18
CA ARG A 489 -10.21 31.62 -13.48
C ARG A 489 -10.96 30.48 -14.12
N ARG A 490 -11.65 29.69 -13.30
CA ARG A 490 -12.52 28.62 -13.77
C ARG A 490 -13.89 28.76 -13.10
N PRO A 491 -15.00 28.63 -13.85
CA PRO A 491 -16.31 28.57 -13.25
C PRO A 491 -16.45 27.26 -12.46
N PHE A 492 -17.19 27.30 -11.35
CA PHE A 492 -17.41 26.09 -10.55
C PHE A 492 -18.23 25.01 -11.29
N ALA A 493 -18.96 25.39 -12.34
CA ALA A 493 -19.65 24.45 -13.24
C ALA A 493 -18.71 23.51 -14.01
N GLU A 494 -17.39 23.78 -14.06
CA GLU A 494 -16.42 22.83 -14.62
C GLU A 494 -16.11 21.65 -13.66
N LEU A 495 -16.51 21.73 -12.38
CA LEU A 495 -16.36 20.64 -11.42
C LEU A 495 -17.46 19.60 -11.59
N ASP A 496 -17.10 18.33 -11.44
CA ASP A 496 -18.09 17.25 -11.32
C ASP A 496 -18.86 17.35 -9.99
N ALA A 497 -20.03 16.72 -9.93
CA ALA A 497 -20.94 16.81 -8.79
C ALA A 497 -20.34 16.31 -7.47
N VAL A 498 -19.44 15.32 -7.52
CA VAL A 498 -18.75 14.80 -6.33
C VAL A 498 -17.75 15.82 -5.84
N SER A 499 -16.85 16.28 -6.71
CA SER A 499 -15.86 17.31 -6.39
C SER A 499 -16.51 18.58 -5.83
N ALA A 500 -17.63 19.03 -6.41
CA ALA A 500 -18.38 20.18 -5.93
C ALA A 500 -18.96 19.92 -4.53
N SER A 501 -19.68 18.81 -4.32
CA SER A 501 -20.29 18.48 -3.03
C SER A 501 -19.24 18.41 -1.90
N GLU A 502 -18.12 17.73 -2.17
CA GLU A 502 -17.06 17.49 -1.17
C GLU A 502 -16.24 18.74 -0.85
N LEU A 503 -16.01 19.59 -1.85
CA LEU A 503 -15.41 20.90 -1.65
C LEU A 503 -16.28 21.80 -0.78
N LEU A 504 -17.59 21.79 -1.00
CA LEU A 504 -18.53 22.56 -0.20
C LEU A 504 -18.58 22.03 1.25
N ALA A 505 -18.56 20.70 1.43
CA ALA A 505 -18.46 20.08 2.76
C ALA A 505 -17.19 20.52 3.51
N ASP A 506 -16.03 20.50 2.85
CA ASP A 506 -14.76 20.96 3.44
C ASP A 506 -14.85 22.43 3.91
N LEU A 507 -15.48 23.29 3.11
CA LEU A 507 -15.63 24.72 3.42
C LEU A 507 -16.68 24.98 4.52
N GLU A 508 -17.78 24.23 4.52
CA GLU A 508 -18.80 24.26 5.58
C GLU A 508 -18.21 23.87 6.93
N GLU A 509 -17.46 22.76 6.98
CA GLU A 509 -16.76 22.30 8.18
C GLU A 509 -15.72 23.33 8.66
N LEU A 510 -14.94 23.89 7.74
CA LEU A 510 -13.94 24.92 8.08
C LEU A 510 -14.59 26.16 8.70
N THR A 511 -15.73 26.58 8.17
CA THR A 511 -16.38 27.85 8.52
C THR A 511 -17.50 27.73 9.55
N GLY A 512 -17.86 26.50 9.96
CA GLY A 512 -19.04 26.22 10.77
C GLY A 512 -20.35 26.63 10.08
N ALA A 513 -20.35 26.77 8.75
CA ALA A 513 -21.55 27.04 7.98
C ALA A 513 -22.37 25.76 7.83
N ALA A 514 -23.67 25.83 8.08
CA ALA A 514 -24.62 24.79 7.70
C ALA A 514 -25.38 25.20 6.44
#